data_AF-A0A370AWD0-F1
#
_entry.id   AF-A0A370AWD0-F1
#
_cell.length_a   1.000
_cell.length_b   1.000
_cell.length_c   1.000
_cell.angle_alpha   90.00
_cell.angle_beta   90.00
_cell.angle_gamma   90.00
#
_symmetry.space_group_name_H-M   'P 1'
#
loop_
_entity.id
_entity.type
_entity.pdbx_description
1 polymer ?
#
loop_
_entity_poly.entity_id
_entity_poly.type
_entity_poly.pdbx_seq_one_letter_code
_entity_poly.pdbx_strand_id
1 'polypeptide(L)'
;MIKQIKRTVPAIMTVIVLFSLSSCKPMRNDDLAERVYEIEQTGTVEDPEKIKEIRKDINRWEDELNDAITAGKNTARYYRTLGLKFMDYDMYGPARDSFSRGLEITSSDARMYYYRAVAVSKLAVSRDTAEQTVSELKQAEEDYKRAISLEPRYMPPNYSLAILYIYELERPFEAEPYLEQYLKIERSDGRALLLYGQLLEQMGMSEKAMDQYNLLLSISGFNAEKEQARLYLERVREDAF
;
A
#
# COMPACT_ATOMS: atom_id res chain seq x y z
N MET A 1 0.53 75.09 -20.62
CA MET A 1 -0.88 74.91 -20.22
C MET A 1 -1.04 73.45 -19.80
N ILE A 2 -1.24 73.23 -18.50
CA ILE A 2 -1.27 71.93 -17.82
C ILE A 2 -2.60 71.24 -18.15
N LYS A 3 -2.58 69.94 -18.49
CA LYS A 3 -3.76 69.08 -18.34
C LYS A 3 -3.33 67.71 -17.84
N GLN A 4 -3.49 67.52 -16.54
CA GLN A 4 -3.33 66.25 -15.83
C GLN A 4 -4.36 65.24 -16.37
N ILE A 5 -3.88 64.08 -16.82
CA ILE A 5 -4.71 62.90 -17.03
C ILE A 5 -4.69 62.11 -15.71
N LYS A 6 -5.72 62.31 -14.89
CA LYS A 6 -6.06 61.38 -13.81
C LYS A 6 -6.75 60.18 -14.45
N ARG A 7 -6.10 59.01 -14.44
CA ARG A 7 -6.77 57.72 -14.66
C ARG A 7 -6.82 56.97 -13.34
N THR A 8 -8.05 56.78 -12.90
CA THR A 8 -8.52 56.11 -11.69
C THR A 8 -8.18 54.61 -11.73
N VAL A 9 -7.56 54.10 -10.65
CA VAL A 9 -7.35 52.67 -10.40
C VAL A 9 -8.69 52.06 -9.96
N PRO A 10 -9.15 50.92 -10.51
CA PRO A 10 -10.37 50.28 -10.03
C PRO A 10 -10.08 49.56 -8.71
N ALA A 11 -10.94 49.79 -7.71
CA ALA A 11 -10.92 49.13 -6.42
C ALA A 11 -11.14 47.62 -6.58
N ILE A 12 -10.18 46.82 -6.12
CA ILE A 12 -10.30 45.37 -5.99
C ILE A 12 -11.28 45.11 -4.83
N MET A 13 -12.47 44.63 -5.16
CA MET A 13 -13.49 44.23 -4.20
C MET A 13 -13.16 42.81 -3.72
N THR A 14 -12.39 42.72 -2.63
CA THR A 14 -12.08 41.44 -1.99
C THR A 14 -13.35 40.91 -1.32
N VAL A 15 -13.96 39.89 -1.92
CA VAL A 15 -15.05 39.13 -1.30
C VAL A 15 -14.45 38.31 -0.15
N ILE A 16 -14.59 38.80 1.08
CA ILE A 16 -14.29 38.03 2.29
C ILE A 16 -15.47 37.07 2.48
N VAL A 17 -15.29 35.83 2.02
CA VAL A 17 -16.17 34.72 2.41
C VAL A 17 -15.88 34.42 3.89
N LEU A 18 -16.68 35.01 4.77
CA LEU A 18 -16.75 34.64 6.19
C LEU A 18 -17.28 33.20 6.29
N PHE A 19 -16.37 32.24 6.29
CA PHE A 19 -16.65 30.88 6.75
C PHE A 19 -17.03 30.96 8.23
N SER A 20 -18.32 30.82 8.51
CA SER A 20 -18.86 30.65 9.85
C SER A 20 -18.50 29.26 10.38
N LEU A 21 -17.26 29.12 10.88
CA LEU A 21 -16.87 28.01 11.75
C LEU A 21 -17.61 28.15 13.08
N SER A 22 -18.84 27.66 13.12
CA SER A 22 -19.59 27.51 14.35
C SER A 22 -19.15 26.24 15.06
N SER A 23 -18.40 26.45 16.14
CA SER A 23 -18.28 25.56 17.31
C SER A 23 -17.42 24.29 17.18
N CYS A 24 -16.10 24.47 17.04
CA CYS A 24 -15.18 23.75 17.91
C CYS A 24 -14.81 24.71 19.05
N LYS A 25 -15.23 24.43 20.28
CA LYS A 25 -14.62 25.11 21.44
C LYS A 25 -13.12 24.80 21.38
N PRO A 26 -12.23 25.80 21.45
CA PRO A 26 -10.81 25.53 21.55
C PRO A 26 -10.58 24.70 22.81
N MET A 27 -9.90 23.57 22.63
CA MET A 27 -9.61 22.58 23.64
C MET A 27 -8.82 23.25 24.77
N ARG A 28 -9.28 23.07 26.00
CA ARG A 28 -8.73 23.70 27.21
C ARG A 28 -7.49 22.94 27.69
N ASN A 29 -6.53 22.74 26.79
CA ASN A 29 -5.33 21.93 26.98
C ASN A 29 -4.12 22.73 27.49
N ASP A 30 -4.24 24.05 27.52
CA ASP A 30 -3.19 24.95 28.00
C ASP A 30 -2.89 24.73 29.50
N ASP A 31 -3.89 24.37 30.30
CA ASP A 31 -3.76 24.20 31.76
C ASP A 31 -2.86 23.01 32.16
N LEU A 32 -2.98 21.87 31.48
CA LEU A 32 -2.07 20.74 31.73
C LEU A 32 -0.65 21.06 31.23
N ALA A 33 -0.52 21.69 30.07
CA ALA A 33 0.78 22.08 29.51
C ALA A 33 1.51 23.07 30.44
N GLU A 34 0.78 24.05 30.99
CA GLU A 34 1.29 25.03 31.97
C GLU A 34 1.74 24.34 33.26
N ARG A 35 0.92 23.42 33.80
CA ARG A 35 1.28 22.64 35.00
C ARG A 35 2.50 21.74 34.79
N VAL A 36 2.63 21.08 33.62
CA VAL A 36 3.80 20.26 33.28
C VAL A 36 5.05 21.13 33.15
N TYR A 37 4.93 22.27 32.47
CA TYR A 37 6.03 23.24 32.31
C TYR A 37 6.53 23.77 33.67
N GLU A 38 5.62 24.12 34.58
CA GLU A 38 6.01 24.53 35.94
C GLU A 38 6.79 23.45 36.68
N ILE A 39 6.41 22.17 36.53
CA ILE A 39 7.10 21.04 37.18
C ILE A 39 8.50 20.87 36.61
N GLU A 40 8.66 20.97 35.28
CA GLU A 40 9.98 20.91 34.63
C GLU A 40 10.92 22.03 35.11
N GLN A 41 10.39 23.22 35.39
CA GLN A 41 11.16 24.36 35.90
C GLN A 41 11.51 24.25 37.39
N THR A 42 10.60 23.69 38.21
CA THR A 42 10.72 23.71 39.68
C THR A 42 11.26 22.40 40.27
N GLY A 43 11.22 21.30 39.50
CA GLY A 43 11.77 19.99 39.89
C GLY A 43 11.08 19.32 41.08
N THR A 44 9.97 19.86 41.60
CA THR A 44 9.30 19.36 42.81
C THR A 44 7.78 19.34 42.64
N VAL A 45 7.16 18.19 42.91
CA VAL A 45 5.70 18.06 43.02
C VAL A 45 5.39 17.56 44.42
N GLU A 46 5.27 18.48 45.37
CA GLU A 46 5.04 18.12 46.78
C GLU A 46 3.57 18.08 47.17
N ASP A 47 2.67 18.71 46.40
CA ASP A 47 1.24 18.78 46.69
C ASP A 47 0.48 17.55 46.12
N PRO A 48 -0.06 16.67 46.98
CA PRO A 48 -0.82 15.49 46.54
C PRO A 48 -2.08 15.81 45.74
N GLU A 49 -2.73 16.96 45.97
CA GLU A 49 -3.90 17.35 45.18
C GLU A 49 -3.49 17.83 43.78
N LYS A 50 -2.39 18.58 43.65
CA LYS A 50 -1.82 18.94 42.33
C LYS A 50 -1.44 17.67 41.54
N ILE A 51 -0.85 16.66 42.18
CA ILE A 51 -0.57 15.35 41.56
C ILE A 51 -1.85 14.67 41.08
N LYS A 52 -2.89 14.67 41.92
CA LYS A 52 -4.16 14.01 41.62
C LYS A 52 -4.91 14.68 40.47
N GLU A 53 -4.87 16.01 40.38
CA GLU A 53 -5.44 16.75 39.24
C GLU A 53 -4.68 16.48 37.93
N ILE A 54 -3.35 16.52 37.96
CA ILE A 54 -2.52 16.20 36.79
C ILE A 54 -2.81 14.78 36.28
N ARG A 55 -2.92 13.80 37.18
CA ARG A 55 -3.29 12.42 36.80
C ARG A 55 -4.66 12.35 36.15
N LYS A 56 -5.65 13.10 36.67
CA LYS A 56 -6.99 13.15 36.09
C LYS A 56 -6.98 13.74 34.68
N ASP A 57 -6.19 14.78 34.44
CA ASP A 57 -6.07 15.39 33.12
C ASP A 57 -5.31 14.49 32.13
N ILE A 58 -4.25 13.81 32.56
CA ILE A 58 -3.55 12.80 31.74
C ILE A 58 -4.52 11.69 31.31
N ASN A 59 -5.28 11.11 32.24
CA ASN A 59 -6.25 10.07 31.91
C ASN A 59 -7.30 10.56 30.90
N ARG A 60 -7.78 11.80 31.05
CA ARG A 60 -8.71 12.40 30.07
C ARG A 60 -8.07 12.52 28.68
N TRP A 61 -6.82 12.96 28.61
CA TRP A 61 -6.10 13.09 27.34
C TRP A 61 -5.83 11.73 26.69
N GLU A 62 -5.54 10.70 27.50
CA GLU A 62 -5.42 9.33 27.02
C GLU A 62 -6.74 8.85 26.41
N ASP A 63 -7.87 9.10 27.06
CA ASP A 63 -9.20 8.77 26.53
C ASP A 63 -9.49 9.50 25.21
N GLU A 64 -9.28 10.81 25.16
CA GLU A 64 -9.47 11.62 23.93
C GLU A 64 -8.56 11.16 22.78
N LEU A 65 -7.30 10.85 23.08
CA LEU A 65 -6.34 10.32 22.11
C LEU A 65 -6.79 8.94 21.60
N ASN A 66 -7.27 8.06 22.48
CA ASN A 66 -7.78 6.75 22.11
C ASN A 66 -9.02 6.85 21.19
N ASP A 67 -9.92 7.78 21.45
CA ASP A 67 -11.07 8.06 20.59
C ASP A 67 -10.65 8.56 19.21
N ALA A 68 -9.70 9.50 19.16
CA ALA A 68 -9.15 10.02 17.91
C ALA A 68 -8.42 8.93 17.10
N ILE A 69 -7.62 8.09 17.75
CA ILE A 69 -6.96 6.93 17.13
C ILE A 69 -8.00 5.95 16.58
N THR A 70 -9.06 5.69 17.34
CA THR A 70 -10.14 4.78 16.93
C THR A 70 -10.90 5.32 15.72
N ALA A 71 -11.26 6.60 15.73
CA ALA A 71 -11.89 7.28 14.59
C ALA A 71 -10.97 7.24 13.35
N GLY A 72 -9.67 7.48 13.53
CA GLY A 72 -8.67 7.34 12.46
C GLY A 72 -8.63 5.93 11.87
N LYS A 73 -8.52 4.89 12.72
CA LYS A 73 -8.53 3.48 12.28
C LYS A 73 -9.82 3.11 11.54
N ASN A 74 -10.97 3.59 12.00
CA ASN A 74 -12.24 3.37 11.33
C ASN A 74 -12.29 4.05 9.96
N THR A 75 -11.72 5.25 9.84
CA THR A 75 -11.61 5.99 8.58
C THR A 75 -10.68 5.27 7.59
N ALA A 76 -9.54 4.76 8.04
CA ALA A 76 -8.64 3.95 7.20
C ALA A 76 -9.34 2.67 6.69
N ARG A 77 -10.09 1.99 7.57
CA ARG A 77 -10.89 0.81 7.21
C ARG A 77 -11.97 1.12 6.17
N TYR A 78 -12.62 2.29 6.29
CA TYR A 78 -13.57 2.77 5.29
C TYR A 78 -12.91 2.90 3.92
N TYR A 79 -11.77 3.60 3.83
CA TYR A 79 -11.04 3.76 2.58
C TYR A 79 -10.55 2.45 1.97
N ARG A 80 -10.10 1.51 2.81
CA ARG A 80 -9.76 0.16 2.37
C ARG A 80 -10.97 -0.55 1.75
N THR A 81 -12.12 -0.50 2.41
CA THR A 81 -13.36 -1.15 1.93
C THR A 81 -13.83 -0.51 0.63
N LEU A 82 -13.78 0.82 0.54
CA LEU A 82 -14.12 1.57 -0.66
C LEU A 82 -13.19 1.22 -1.82
N GLY A 83 -11.87 1.14 -1.58
CA GLY A 83 -10.90 0.74 -2.59
C GLY A 83 -11.17 -0.66 -3.14
N LEU A 84 -11.48 -1.62 -2.26
CA LEU A 84 -11.89 -2.97 -2.67
C LEU A 84 -13.17 -2.96 -3.49
N LYS A 85 -14.17 -2.13 -3.13
CA LYS A 85 -15.39 -1.98 -3.92
C LYS A 85 -15.15 -1.36 -5.29
N PHE A 86 -14.24 -0.41 -5.42
CA PHE A 86 -13.85 0.08 -6.74
C PHE A 86 -13.15 -1.00 -7.58
N MET A 87 -12.34 -1.87 -6.97
CA MET A 87 -11.75 -3.01 -7.68
C MET A 87 -12.81 -4.01 -8.17
N ASP A 88 -13.87 -4.28 -7.39
CA ASP A 88 -14.98 -5.15 -7.81
C ASP A 88 -15.68 -4.63 -9.10
N TYR A 89 -15.57 -3.33 -9.41
CA TYR A 89 -16.10 -2.68 -10.61
C TYR A 89 -15.03 -2.33 -11.65
N ASP A 90 -13.80 -2.86 -11.53
CA ASP A 90 -12.66 -2.53 -12.39
C ASP A 90 -12.30 -1.03 -12.43
N MET A 91 -12.70 -0.26 -11.41
CA MET A 91 -12.43 1.17 -11.28
C MET A 91 -11.07 1.41 -10.59
N TYR A 92 -9.97 1.06 -11.28
CA TYR A 92 -8.64 1.04 -10.67
C TYR A 92 -8.10 2.41 -10.21
N GLY A 93 -8.47 3.50 -10.87
CA GLY A 93 -8.09 4.87 -10.46
C GLY A 93 -8.65 5.24 -9.09
N PRO A 94 -9.99 5.24 -8.92
CA PRO A 94 -10.64 5.43 -7.62
C PRO A 94 -10.20 4.43 -6.54
N ALA A 95 -9.89 3.18 -6.93
CA ALA A 95 -9.33 2.19 -6.02
C ALA A 95 -7.96 2.64 -5.47
N ARG A 96 -7.01 2.99 -6.35
CA ARG A 96 -5.69 3.52 -5.97
C ARG A 96 -5.82 4.71 -5.03
N ASP A 97 -6.67 5.67 -5.36
CA ASP A 97 -6.85 6.89 -4.56
C ASP A 97 -7.43 6.59 -3.17
N SER A 98 -8.36 5.63 -3.09
CA SER A 98 -8.92 5.17 -1.82
C SER A 98 -7.84 4.51 -0.95
N PHE A 99 -7.05 3.59 -1.51
CA PHE A 99 -5.95 2.98 -0.76
C PHE A 99 -4.90 4.00 -0.32
N SER A 100 -4.58 4.99 -1.15
CA SER A 100 -3.66 6.07 -0.77
C SER A 100 -4.16 6.86 0.44
N ARG A 101 -5.45 7.26 0.46
CA ARG A 101 -6.04 7.92 1.63
C ARG A 101 -6.06 7.05 2.88
N GLY A 102 -6.29 5.74 2.72
CA GLY A 102 -6.19 4.79 3.83
C GLY A 102 -4.77 4.72 4.39
N LEU A 103 -3.76 4.71 3.51
CA LEU A 103 -2.34 4.64 3.87
C LEU A 103 -1.79 5.94 4.47
N GLU A 104 -2.37 7.10 4.13
CA GLU A 104 -2.09 8.38 4.82
C GLU A 104 -2.44 8.31 6.31
N ILE A 105 -3.45 7.52 6.68
CA ILE A 105 -3.92 7.38 8.07
C ILE A 105 -3.21 6.21 8.77
N THR A 106 -3.09 5.06 8.10
CA THR A 106 -2.40 3.87 8.62
C THR A 106 -1.35 3.39 7.63
N SER A 107 -0.13 3.89 7.77
CA SER A 107 1.02 3.63 6.88
C SER A 107 1.66 2.24 7.02
N SER A 108 1.08 1.35 7.82
CA SER A 108 1.58 0.01 8.12
C SER A 108 0.62 -1.12 7.76
N ASP A 109 -0.44 -0.86 6.98
CA ASP A 109 -1.35 -1.91 6.50
C ASP A 109 -0.82 -2.56 5.20
N ALA A 110 -0.24 -3.75 5.34
CA ALA A 110 0.33 -4.51 4.22
C ALA A 110 -0.69 -4.80 3.11
N ARG A 111 -1.95 -5.03 3.47
CA ARG A 111 -3.01 -5.37 2.50
C ARG A 111 -3.40 -4.14 1.68
N MET A 112 -3.41 -2.94 2.26
CA MET A 112 -3.65 -1.72 1.48
C MET A 112 -2.54 -1.43 0.48
N TYR A 113 -1.27 -1.63 0.86
CA TYR A 113 -0.16 -1.55 -0.10
C TYR A 113 -0.33 -2.57 -1.24
N TYR A 114 -0.63 -3.83 -0.91
CA TYR A 114 -0.89 -4.86 -1.93
C TYR A 114 -1.99 -4.48 -2.91
N TYR A 115 -3.17 -4.09 -2.41
CA TYR A 115 -4.28 -3.76 -3.30
C TYR A 115 -4.05 -2.47 -4.08
N ARG A 116 -3.32 -1.49 -3.53
CA ARG A 116 -2.87 -0.33 -4.30
C ARG A 116 -1.93 -0.73 -5.42
N ALA A 117 -0.96 -1.61 -5.15
CA ALA A 117 -0.07 -2.15 -6.17
C ALA A 117 -0.85 -2.82 -7.30
N VAL A 118 -1.83 -3.68 -6.98
CA VAL A 118 -2.68 -4.32 -7.99
C VAL A 118 -3.44 -3.28 -8.83
N ALA A 119 -4.05 -2.29 -8.20
CA ALA A 119 -4.80 -1.24 -8.91
C ALA A 119 -3.87 -0.42 -9.83
N VAL A 120 -2.70 -0.03 -9.35
CA VAL A 120 -1.69 0.72 -10.09
C VAL A 120 -1.13 -0.10 -11.26
N SER A 121 -0.82 -1.39 -11.06
CA SER A 121 -0.40 -2.29 -12.15
C SER A 121 -1.45 -2.36 -13.26
N LYS A 122 -2.74 -2.44 -12.91
CA LYS A 122 -3.84 -2.45 -13.89
C LYS A 122 -3.98 -1.12 -14.63
N LEU A 123 -3.77 0.00 -13.95
CA LEU A 123 -3.77 1.33 -14.59
C LEU A 123 -2.60 1.53 -15.55
N ALA A 124 -1.45 0.93 -15.27
CA ALA A 124 -0.24 1.11 -16.09
C ALA A 124 -0.45 0.68 -17.55
N VAL A 125 -1.26 -0.36 -17.77
CA VAL A 125 -1.61 -0.91 -19.10
C VAL A 125 -2.44 0.07 -19.94
N SER A 126 -3.18 0.98 -19.30
CA SER A 126 -4.08 1.92 -19.96
C SER A 126 -3.56 3.37 -19.98
N ARG A 127 -2.26 3.59 -19.75
CA ARG A 127 -1.69 4.94 -19.76
C ARG A 127 -1.37 5.41 -21.16
N ASP A 128 -1.51 6.72 -21.36
CA ASP A 128 -1.29 7.36 -22.66
C ASP A 128 0.19 7.47 -23.00
N THR A 129 1.06 7.50 -21.98
CA THR A 129 2.51 7.69 -22.18
C THR A 129 3.33 6.62 -21.48
N ALA A 130 4.45 6.27 -22.11
CA ALA A 130 5.43 5.34 -21.53
C ALA A 130 5.95 5.81 -20.17
N GLU A 131 6.12 7.13 -19.99
CA GLU A 131 6.57 7.70 -18.71
C GLU A 131 5.57 7.42 -17.57
N GLN A 132 4.26 7.56 -17.85
CA GLN A 132 3.23 7.24 -16.88
C GLN A 132 3.19 5.74 -16.58
N THR A 133 3.29 4.88 -17.59
CA THR A 133 3.38 3.42 -17.41
C THR A 133 4.55 3.06 -16.50
N VAL A 134 5.76 3.56 -16.80
CA VAL A 134 6.96 3.30 -16.00
C VAL A 134 6.80 3.80 -14.56
N SER A 135 6.26 5.00 -14.38
CA SER A 135 6.01 5.55 -13.04
C SER A 135 5.06 4.69 -12.22
N GLU A 136 3.96 4.23 -12.82
CA GLU A 136 2.96 3.41 -12.13
C GLU A 136 3.51 2.00 -11.85
N LEU A 137 4.21 1.37 -12.80
CA LEU A 137 4.86 0.07 -12.57
C LEU A 137 5.90 0.13 -11.44
N LYS A 138 6.68 1.23 -11.36
CA LYS A 138 7.61 1.45 -10.25
C LYS A 138 6.89 1.60 -8.91
N GLN A 139 5.79 2.35 -8.87
CA GLN A 139 4.97 2.47 -7.66
C GLN A 139 4.40 1.11 -7.23
N ALA A 140 3.93 0.29 -8.17
CA ALA A 140 3.45 -1.05 -7.87
C ALA A 140 4.56 -1.95 -7.30
N GLU A 141 5.77 -1.91 -7.88
CA GLU A 141 6.94 -2.63 -7.37
C GLU A 141 7.24 -2.23 -5.91
N GLU A 142 7.29 -0.93 -5.62
CA GLU A 142 7.54 -0.39 -4.28
C GLU A 142 6.45 -0.82 -3.28
N ASP A 143 5.18 -0.76 -3.68
CA ASP A 143 4.05 -1.14 -2.85
C ASP A 143 4.01 -2.64 -2.56
N TYR A 144 4.29 -3.50 -3.54
CA TYR A 144 4.42 -4.94 -3.29
C TYR A 144 5.55 -5.24 -2.31
N LYS A 145 6.74 -4.64 -2.52
CA LYS A 145 7.88 -4.78 -1.60
C LYS A 145 7.53 -4.31 -0.19
N ARG A 146 6.78 -3.20 -0.08
CA ARG A 146 6.32 -2.68 1.21
C ARG A 146 5.36 -3.65 1.89
N ALA A 147 4.38 -4.20 1.15
CA ALA A 147 3.47 -5.22 1.68
C ALA A 147 4.22 -6.46 2.21
N ILE A 148 5.21 -6.96 1.47
CA ILE A 148 6.06 -8.09 1.89
C ILE A 148 6.83 -7.74 3.16
N SER A 149 7.40 -6.53 3.25
CA SER A 149 8.16 -6.10 4.43
C SER A 149 7.30 -5.98 5.70
N LEU A 150 6.04 -5.58 5.56
CA LEU A 150 5.12 -5.37 6.67
C LEU A 150 4.52 -6.69 7.17
N GLU A 151 4.16 -7.59 6.25
CA GLU A 151 3.62 -8.91 6.58
C GLU A 151 4.33 -10.01 5.76
N PRO A 152 5.50 -10.52 6.21
CA PRO A 152 6.30 -11.49 5.45
C PRO A 152 5.64 -12.84 5.19
N ARG A 153 4.53 -13.15 5.88
CA ARG A 153 3.70 -14.35 5.69
C ARG A 153 2.49 -14.12 4.79
N TYR A 154 2.19 -12.87 4.44
CA TYR A 154 1.15 -12.55 3.48
C TYR A 154 1.72 -12.74 2.07
N MET A 155 1.36 -13.86 1.44
CA MET A 155 1.98 -14.35 0.20
C MET A 155 1.49 -13.73 -1.11
N PRO A 156 0.24 -13.23 -1.28
CA PRO A 156 -0.21 -12.67 -2.56
C PRO A 156 0.69 -11.60 -3.20
N PRO A 157 1.35 -10.69 -2.43
CA PRO A 157 2.34 -9.77 -2.98
C PRO A 157 3.54 -10.45 -3.63
N ASN A 158 4.04 -11.56 -3.08
CA ASN A 158 5.19 -12.28 -3.65
C ASN A 158 4.88 -12.80 -5.06
N TYR A 159 3.74 -13.49 -5.21
CA TYR A 159 3.31 -14.01 -6.50
C TYR A 159 3.01 -12.88 -7.50
N SER A 160 2.33 -11.82 -7.06
CA SER A 160 1.98 -10.69 -7.93
C SER A 160 3.19 -9.89 -8.37
N LEU A 161 4.19 -9.72 -7.49
CA LEU A 161 5.45 -9.07 -7.81
C LEU A 161 6.30 -9.91 -8.78
N ALA A 162 6.30 -11.24 -8.63
CA ALA A 162 6.94 -12.12 -9.60
C ALA A 162 6.34 -11.97 -11.01
N ILE A 163 5.00 -11.93 -11.10
CA ILE A 163 4.31 -11.66 -12.37
C ILE A 163 4.70 -10.29 -12.92
N LEU A 164 4.71 -9.25 -12.09
CA LEU A 164 5.11 -7.89 -12.48
C LEU A 164 6.52 -7.88 -13.08
N TYR A 165 7.47 -8.58 -12.46
CA TYR A 165 8.84 -8.68 -12.96
C TYR A 165 8.96 -9.40 -14.28
N ILE A 166 8.24 -10.50 -14.45
CA ILE A 166 8.32 -11.35 -15.64
C ILE A 166 7.67 -10.67 -16.85
N TYR A 167 6.48 -10.10 -16.67
CA TYR A 167 5.65 -9.68 -17.80
C TYR A 167 5.60 -8.18 -18.05
N GLU A 168 5.73 -7.34 -17.02
CA GLU A 168 5.52 -5.89 -17.15
C GLU A 168 6.83 -5.10 -17.07
N LEU A 169 7.79 -5.56 -16.26
CA LEU A 169 9.06 -4.89 -16.05
C LEU A 169 10.22 -5.47 -16.87
N GLU A 170 9.99 -6.57 -17.60
CA GLU A 170 11.01 -7.26 -18.41
C GLU A 170 12.30 -7.58 -17.61
N ARG A 171 12.15 -7.85 -16.31
CA ARG A 171 13.23 -8.17 -15.35
C ARG A 171 13.00 -9.55 -14.74
N PRO A 172 12.85 -10.62 -15.55
CA PRO A 172 12.36 -11.92 -15.10
C PRO A 172 13.23 -12.54 -14.00
N PHE A 173 14.55 -12.34 -14.05
CA PHE A 173 15.47 -12.92 -13.06
C PHE A 173 15.30 -12.37 -11.64
N GLU A 174 14.64 -11.22 -11.47
CA GLU A 174 14.30 -10.69 -10.15
C GLU A 174 13.09 -11.38 -9.51
N ALA A 175 12.33 -12.16 -10.28
CA ALA A 175 11.12 -12.84 -9.80
C ALA A 175 11.42 -14.09 -8.95
N GLU A 176 12.56 -14.76 -9.17
CA GLU A 176 12.91 -16.03 -8.52
C GLU A 176 12.78 -16.01 -6.99
N PRO A 177 13.39 -15.06 -6.24
CA PRO A 177 13.31 -15.09 -4.78
C PRO A 177 11.87 -14.97 -4.25
N TYR A 178 10.99 -14.28 -4.98
CA TYR A 178 9.58 -14.12 -4.60
C TYR A 178 8.76 -15.38 -4.90
N LEU A 179 9.03 -16.06 -6.03
CA LEU A 179 8.41 -17.35 -6.33
C LEU A 179 8.87 -18.44 -5.36
N GLU A 180 10.16 -18.50 -5.02
CA GLU A 180 10.67 -19.42 -4.00
C GLU A 180 10.00 -19.17 -2.64
N GLN A 181 9.88 -17.90 -2.22
CA GLN A 181 9.23 -17.56 -0.96
C GLN A 181 7.74 -17.94 -0.97
N TYR A 182 7.03 -17.66 -2.07
CA TYR A 182 5.63 -18.02 -2.24
C TYR A 182 5.43 -19.53 -2.14
N LEU A 183 6.18 -20.32 -2.92
CA LEU A 183 6.06 -21.77 -2.98
C LEU A 183 6.56 -22.49 -1.72
N LYS A 184 7.37 -21.86 -0.86
CA LYS A 184 7.67 -22.39 0.48
C LYS A 184 6.41 -22.52 1.34
N ILE A 185 5.44 -21.64 1.15
CA ILE A 185 4.17 -21.58 1.90
C ILE A 185 3.03 -22.23 1.09
N GLU A 186 2.79 -21.76 -0.13
CA GLU A 186 1.72 -22.21 -1.03
C GLU A 186 2.20 -23.33 -1.96
N ARG A 187 2.70 -24.43 -1.37
CA ARG A 187 3.44 -25.52 -2.04
C ARG A 187 2.72 -26.22 -3.19
N SER A 188 1.40 -26.05 -3.29
CA SER A 188 0.55 -26.74 -4.27
C SER A 188 -0.19 -25.79 -5.23
N ASP A 189 0.17 -24.50 -5.25
CA ASP A 189 -0.37 -23.58 -6.24
C ASP A 189 0.23 -23.89 -7.62
N GLY A 190 -0.55 -24.60 -8.44
CA GLY A 190 -0.09 -25.05 -9.75
C GLY A 190 0.28 -23.92 -10.70
N ARG A 191 -0.32 -22.73 -10.55
CA ARG A 191 0.02 -21.56 -11.37
C ARG A 191 1.41 -21.04 -11.03
N ALA A 192 1.76 -21.03 -9.74
CA ALA A 192 3.08 -20.61 -9.29
C ALA A 192 4.16 -21.65 -9.63
N LEU A 193 3.86 -22.94 -9.53
CA LEU A 193 4.78 -24.00 -9.96
C LEU A 193 5.08 -23.93 -11.46
N LEU A 194 4.04 -23.75 -12.29
CA LEU A 194 4.21 -23.59 -13.72
C LEU A 194 5.06 -22.34 -14.04
N LEU A 195 4.71 -21.19 -13.45
CA LEU A 195 5.43 -19.94 -13.65
C LEU A 195 6.89 -20.04 -13.22
N TYR A 196 7.17 -20.75 -12.12
CA TYR A 196 8.54 -20.94 -11.66
C TYR A 196 9.34 -21.88 -12.57
N GLY A 197 8.72 -22.95 -13.07
CA GLY A 197 9.34 -23.81 -14.09
C GLY A 197 9.71 -23.03 -15.36
N GLN A 198 8.80 -22.18 -15.85
CA GLN A 198 9.05 -21.35 -17.04
C GLN A 198 10.19 -20.35 -16.82
N LEU A 199 10.25 -19.73 -15.63
CA LEU A 199 11.34 -18.84 -15.26
C LEU A 199 12.69 -19.57 -15.22
N LEU A 200 12.72 -20.78 -14.65
CA LEU A 200 13.92 -21.61 -14.57
C LEU A 200 14.41 -22.05 -15.96
N GLU A 201 13.50 -22.36 -16.90
CA GLU A 201 13.88 -22.61 -18.30
C GLU A 201 14.51 -21.37 -18.93
N GLN A 202 13.95 -20.17 -18.71
CA GLN A 202 14.51 -18.93 -19.23
C GLN A 202 15.91 -18.63 -18.65
N MET A 203 16.20 -19.12 -17.45
CA MET A 203 17.53 -19.07 -16.82
C MET A 203 18.48 -20.18 -17.30
N GLY A 204 18.03 -21.11 -18.15
CA GLY A 204 18.80 -22.27 -18.59
C GLY A 204 18.93 -23.38 -17.53
N MET A 205 18.11 -23.36 -16.48
CA MET A 205 18.14 -24.33 -15.38
C MET A 205 17.15 -25.48 -15.63
N SER A 206 17.33 -26.21 -16.74
CA SER A 206 16.37 -27.21 -17.23
C SER A 206 16.01 -28.28 -16.21
N GLU A 207 16.98 -28.83 -15.47
CA GLU A 207 16.71 -29.86 -14.44
C GLU A 207 15.76 -29.33 -13.35
N LYS A 208 16.03 -28.13 -12.83
CA LYS A 208 15.17 -27.51 -11.80
C LYS A 208 13.77 -27.18 -12.35
N ALA A 209 13.68 -26.77 -13.61
CA ALA A 209 12.39 -26.53 -14.26
C ALA A 209 11.56 -27.82 -14.34
N MET A 210 12.19 -28.92 -14.77
CA MET A 210 11.55 -30.23 -14.80
C MET A 210 11.06 -30.67 -13.41
N ASP A 211 11.82 -30.39 -12.35
CA ASP A 211 11.38 -30.66 -10.97
C ASP A 211 10.08 -29.93 -10.63
N GLN A 212 9.94 -28.66 -11.00
CA GLN A 212 8.69 -27.90 -10.75
C GLN A 212 7.52 -28.46 -11.54
N TYR A 213 7.72 -28.82 -12.81
CA TYR A 213 6.67 -29.43 -13.65
C TYR A 213 6.24 -30.81 -13.15
N ASN A 214 7.19 -31.64 -12.75
CA ASN A 214 6.89 -32.95 -12.15
C ASN A 214 6.14 -32.79 -10.82
N LEU A 215 6.54 -31.82 -9.99
CA LEU A 215 5.83 -31.51 -8.75
C LEU A 215 4.38 -31.09 -9.05
N LEU A 216 4.16 -30.19 -10.02
CA LEU A 216 2.82 -29.81 -10.47
C LEU A 216 2.00 -31.02 -10.93
N LEU A 217 2.56 -31.91 -11.74
CA LEU A 217 1.87 -33.12 -12.22
C LEU A 217 1.49 -34.08 -11.08
N SER A 218 2.28 -34.12 -10.00
CA SER A 218 2.04 -34.98 -8.84
C SER A 218 0.87 -34.52 -7.94
N ILE A 219 0.47 -33.25 -8.01
CA ILE A 219 -0.63 -32.70 -7.20
C ILE A 219 -1.94 -33.41 -7.56
N SER A 220 -2.83 -33.69 -6.62
CA SER A 220 -4.12 -34.31 -6.94
C SER A 220 -5.04 -33.35 -7.71
N GLY A 221 -5.80 -33.88 -8.68
CA GLY A 221 -6.77 -33.11 -9.46
C GLY A 221 -6.28 -32.76 -10.87
N PHE A 222 -7.20 -32.25 -11.68
CA PHE A 222 -6.96 -31.82 -13.04
C PHE A 222 -7.06 -30.30 -13.13
N ASN A 223 -6.10 -29.66 -13.79
CA ASN A 223 -6.12 -28.23 -14.11
C ASN A 223 -5.35 -27.98 -15.43
N ALA A 224 -5.56 -26.81 -16.04
CA ALA A 224 -4.97 -26.47 -17.33
C ALA A 224 -3.44 -26.37 -17.26
N GLU A 225 -2.90 -25.97 -16.09
CA GLU A 225 -1.47 -25.82 -15.84
C GLU A 225 -0.73 -27.16 -15.99
N LYS A 226 -1.38 -28.29 -15.66
CA LYS A 226 -0.79 -29.62 -15.86
C LYS A 226 -0.62 -30.00 -17.32
N GLU A 227 -1.56 -29.64 -18.19
CA GLU A 227 -1.39 -29.88 -19.63
C GLU A 227 -0.20 -29.10 -20.16
N GLN A 228 -0.07 -27.84 -19.75
CA GLN A 228 1.08 -27.01 -20.10
C GLN A 228 2.38 -27.60 -19.57
N ALA A 229 2.41 -28.08 -18.33
CA ALA A 229 3.58 -28.73 -17.75
C ALA A 229 4.02 -29.98 -18.53
N ARG A 230 3.09 -30.78 -19.08
CA ARG A 230 3.44 -31.94 -19.93
C ARG A 230 4.11 -31.51 -21.22
N LEU A 231 3.54 -30.51 -21.90
CA LEU A 231 4.12 -29.96 -23.14
C LEU A 231 5.54 -29.41 -22.90
N TYR A 232 5.75 -28.71 -21.79
CA TYR A 232 7.07 -28.21 -21.43
C TYR A 232 8.06 -29.35 -21.13
N LEU A 233 7.64 -30.38 -20.40
CA LEU A 233 8.49 -31.54 -20.14
C LEU A 233 8.88 -32.30 -21.41
N GLU A 234 7.98 -32.41 -22.39
CA GLU A 234 8.29 -33.02 -23.68
C GLU A 234 9.35 -32.20 -24.42
N ARG A 235 9.14 -30.89 -24.55
CA ARG A 235 10.10 -29.98 -25.20
C ARG A 235 11.48 -30.00 -24.54
N VAL A 236 11.55 -29.86 -23.21
CA VAL A 236 12.84 -29.83 -22.49
C VAL A 236 13.60 -31.15 -22.64
N ARG A 237 12.89 -32.28 -22.74
CA ARG A 237 13.51 -33.58 -23.01
C ARG A 237 14.03 -33.66 -24.43
N GLU A 238 13.27 -33.17 -25.42
CA GLU A 238 13.71 -33.15 -26.82
C GLU A 238 14.95 -32.27 -27.03
N ASP A 239 15.03 -31.11 -26.36
CA ASP A 239 16.17 -30.19 -26.47
C ASP A 239 17.45 -30.71 -25.75
N ALA A 240 17.33 -31.74 -24.92
CA ALA A 240 18.44 -32.33 -24.16
C ALA A 240 19.14 -33.50 -24.90
N PHE A 241 18.63 -33.93 -26.06
CA PHE A 241 19.18 -35.00 -26.90
C PHE A 241 19.54 -34.51 -28.31
#